data_AF-A0AA35VAX5-F1
#
_entry.id   AF-A0AA35VAX5-F1
#
_cell.length_a   1.000
_cell.length_b   1.000
_cell.length_c   1.000
_cell.angle_alpha   90.00
_cell.angle_beta   90.00
_cell.angle_gamma   90.00
#
_symmetry.space_group_name_H-M   'P 1'
#
loop_
_entity.id
_entity.type
_entity.pdbx_description
1 polymer ?
#
loop_
_entity_poly.entity_id
_entity_poly.type
_entity_poly.pdbx_seq_one_letter_code
_entity_poly.pdbx_strand_id
1 'polypeptide(L)'
;MSKYDYPTLPQKEIIGVLAESEVATVSEAELINPRPDFINNLYTQILVCISRLQEDQGLVEFADLEQRENPDLHVDSRLMDELNPVLEDLTNLGEQQQEVEGRVLMLSTVISEINESKEREMPFIQEVEIKIKELRQTISALKNHQMSLKATFRKKKDVEKEMDEKVSSAEFALVQSAQENASLRSKIVQSPAKLQKALEEKKAVQIEAKNAEREAMQSFLEQTATLEVYAKASKKMTKHLKQMQT
;
A
#
# COMPACT_ATOMS: atom_id res chain seq x y z
N MET A 1 34.73 12.51 95.14
CA MET A 1 34.76 13.09 93.78
C MET A 1 34.79 11.93 92.81
N SER A 2 33.69 11.70 92.10
CA SER A 2 33.44 10.48 91.33
C SER A 2 34.48 10.24 90.24
N LYS A 3 35.04 9.03 90.17
CA LYS A 3 35.91 8.56 89.07
C LYS A 3 35.02 8.03 87.94
N TYR A 4 34.38 8.92 87.21
CA TYR A 4 33.85 8.55 85.90
C TYR A 4 34.96 8.76 84.88
N ASP A 5 35.63 7.66 84.52
CA ASP A 5 36.62 7.61 83.46
C ASP A 5 35.89 7.18 82.18
N TYR A 6 35.89 8.04 81.17
CA TYR A 6 35.35 7.72 79.85
C TYR A 6 36.47 7.72 78.82
N PRO A 7 36.42 6.82 77.82
CA PRO A 7 37.46 6.73 76.81
C PRO A 7 37.55 8.05 76.03
N THR A 8 38.75 8.62 75.95
CA THR A 8 39.02 9.79 75.11
C THR A 8 39.24 9.32 73.67
N LEU A 9 38.24 9.55 72.82
CA LEU A 9 38.29 9.17 71.41
C LEU A 9 39.09 10.19 70.57
N PRO A 10 39.86 9.73 69.57
CA PRO A 10 40.42 10.61 68.54
C PRO A 10 39.33 11.39 67.80
N GLN A 11 39.64 12.62 67.38
CA GLN A 11 38.67 13.52 66.74
C GLN A 11 38.01 12.91 65.48
N LYS A 12 38.76 12.13 64.69
CA LYS A 12 38.24 11.44 63.51
C LYS A 12 37.19 10.38 63.87
N GLU A 13 37.37 9.70 64.99
CA GLU A 13 36.41 8.72 65.49
C GLU A 13 35.16 9.41 66.03
N ILE A 14 35.32 10.56 66.72
CA ILE A 14 34.18 11.38 67.17
C ILE A 14 33.33 11.83 65.98
N ILE A 15 33.95 12.30 64.89
CA ILE A 15 33.24 12.70 63.67
C ILE A 15 32.50 11.52 63.05
N GLY A 16 33.15 10.36 62.97
CA GLY A 16 32.54 9.13 62.46
C GLY A 16 31.29 8.75 63.25
N VAL A 17 31.40 8.71 64.59
CA VAL A 17 30.28 8.36 65.48
C VAL A 17 29.12 9.35 65.39
N LEU A 18 29.41 10.66 65.31
CA LEU A 18 28.37 11.68 65.16
C LEU A 18 27.63 11.58 63.83
N ALA A 19 28.32 11.18 62.75
CA ALA A 19 27.72 10.98 61.44
C ALA A 19 26.93 9.66 61.35
N GLU A 20 27.49 8.57 61.89
CA GLU A 20 26.82 7.25 61.95
C GLU A 20 25.56 7.28 62.81
N SER A 21 25.56 8.07 63.89
CA SER A 21 24.41 8.24 64.78
C SER A 21 23.41 9.30 64.29
N GLU A 22 23.62 9.84 63.08
CA GLU A 22 22.81 10.91 62.46
C GLU A 22 22.64 12.18 63.34
N VAL A 23 23.57 12.43 64.26
CA VAL A 23 23.49 13.53 65.23
C VAL A 23 23.87 14.86 64.57
N ALA A 24 25.01 14.90 63.87
CA ALA A 24 25.49 16.08 63.17
C ALA A 24 26.64 15.75 62.20
N THR A 25 26.69 16.45 61.07
CA THR A 25 27.85 16.42 60.15
C THR A 25 28.86 17.48 60.58
N VAL A 26 29.99 17.05 61.12
CA VAL A 26 31.03 17.93 61.68
C VAL A 26 32.35 17.74 60.95
N SER A 27 33.09 18.83 60.72
CA SER A 27 34.46 18.76 60.18
C SER A 27 35.54 18.83 61.28
N GLU A 28 36.72 18.27 61.01
CA GLU A 28 37.85 18.25 61.96
C GLU A 28 38.29 19.67 62.36
N ALA A 29 38.20 20.63 61.44
CA ALA A 29 38.54 22.03 61.71
C ALA A 29 37.57 22.71 62.71
N GLU A 30 36.30 22.30 62.75
CA GLU A 30 35.30 22.84 63.67
C GLU A 30 35.45 22.31 65.09
N LEU A 31 35.99 21.09 65.26
CA LEU A 31 36.29 20.52 66.58
C LEU A 31 37.58 21.09 67.18
N ILE A 32 38.56 21.46 66.35
CA ILE A 32 39.84 22.04 66.81
C ILE A 32 39.66 23.46 67.33
N ASN A 33 38.81 24.28 66.68
CA ASN A 33 38.52 25.64 67.12
C ASN A 33 37.02 25.96 67.03
N PRO A 34 36.23 25.45 67.99
CA PRO A 34 34.79 25.50 67.89
C PRO A 34 34.23 26.90 68.17
N ARG A 35 33.37 27.39 67.26
CA ARG A 35 32.62 28.64 67.48
C ARG A 35 31.54 28.42 68.53
N PRO A 36 31.23 29.40 69.39
CA PRO A 36 30.20 29.27 70.42
C PRO A 36 28.83 28.81 69.88
N ASP A 37 28.42 29.33 68.72
CA ASP A 37 27.15 28.96 68.08
C ASP A 37 27.14 27.51 67.59
N PHE A 38 28.29 27.04 67.08
CA PHE A 38 28.46 25.65 66.65
C PHE A 38 28.41 24.69 67.84
N ILE A 39 29.08 25.02 68.95
CA ILE A 39 29.02 24.23 70.18
C ILE A 39 27.58 24.10 70.67
N ASN A 40 26.86 25.21 70.74
CA ASN A 40 25.48 25.21 71.24
C ASN A 40 24.58 24.35 70.35
N ASN A 41 24.70 24.48 69.03
CA ASN A 41 23.97 23.63 68.09
C ASN A 41 24.31 22.15 68.29
N LEU A 42 25.60 21.80 68.35
CA LEU A 42 26.05 20.42 68.50
C LEU A 42 25.53 19.79 69.81
N TYR A 43 25.65 20.49 70.94
CA TYR A 43 25.09 20.00 72.20
C TYR A 43 23.56 19.92 72.16
N THR A 44 22.88 20.84 71.48
CA THR A 44 21.42 20.76 71.32
C THR A 44 21.03 19.52 70.52
N GLN A 45 21.72 19.23 69.41
CA GLN A 45 21.46 18.02 68.62
C GLN A 45 21.77 16.74 69.40
N ILE A 46 22.87 16.71 70.16
CA ILE A 46 23.20 15.59 71.04
C ILE A 46 22.10 15.40 72.09
N LEU A 47 21.66 16.47 72.75
CA LEU A 47 20.59 16.41 73.74
C LEU A 47 19.25 15.98 73.14
N VAL A 48 18.91 16.43 71.93
CA VAL A 48 17.72 15.96 71.20
C VAL A 48 17.83 14.48 70.85
N CYS A 49 18.99 14.02 70.39
CA CYS A 49 19.20 12.60 70.10
C CYS A 49 19.08 11.74 71.37
N ILE A 50 19.66 12.19 72.48
CA ILE A 50 19.49 11.53 73.79
C ILE A 50 18.03 11.58 74.23
N SER A 51 17.34 12.70 74.02
CA SER A 51 15.93 12.85 74.40
C SER A 51 15.01 11.94 73.59
N ARG A 52 15.26 11.75 72.28
CA ARG A 52 14.56 10.75 71.45
C ARG A 52 14.77 9.32 71.94
N LEU A 53 15.94 9.04 72.53
CA LEU A 53 16.18 7.76 73.20
C LEU A 53 15.51 7.68 74.58
N GLN A 54 15.15 8.82 75.18
CA GLN A 54 14.63 8.93 76.54
C GLN A 54 13.11 9.17 76.61
N GLU A 55 12.44 9.49 75.49
CA GLU A 55 10.98 9.75 75.43
C GLU A 55 10.11 8.57 75.91
N ASP A 56 10.67 7.36 76.08
CA ASP A 56 9.97 6.20 76.64
C ASP A 56 10.14 6.02 78.17
N GLN A 57 10.94 6.85 78.84
CA GLN A 57 11.04 6.86 80.30
C GLN A 57 10.37 8.10 80.84
N GLY A 58 9.08 7.96 81.18
CA GLY A 58 8.24 9.00 81.76
C GLY A 58 8.98 9.81 82.82
N LEU A 59 8.90 11.13 82.70
CA LEU A 59 9.43 12.07 83.70
C LEU A 59 8.86 11.71 85.07
N VAL A 60 9.69 11.13 85.95
CA VAL A 60 9.29 10.80 87.32
C VAL A 60 9.00 12.12 88.05
N GLU A 61 7.75 12.32 88.45
CA GLU A 61 7.32 13.50 89.19
C GLU A 61 7.99 13.47 90.58
N PHE A 62 8.48 14.60 91.08
CA PHE A 62 9.24 14.65 92.35
C PHE A 62 8.45 14.09 93.56
N ALA A 63 7.12 13.99 93.44
CA ALA A 63 6.23 13.39 94.43
C ALA A 63 6.30 11.85 94.49
N ASP A 64 6.75 11.17 93.42
CA ASP A 64 6.86 9.71 93.36
C ASP A 64 8.11 9.16 94.06
N LEU A 65 9.02 10.05 94.47
CA LEU A 65 10.23 9.71 95.21
C LEU A 65 9.96 9.40 96.69
N GLU A 66 8.82 9.84 97.25
CA GLU A 66 8.49 9.66 98.68
C GLU A 66 7.83 8.30 98.99
N GLN A 67 7.39 7.52 97.99
CA GLN A 67 6.74 6.21 98.20
C GLN A 67 7.62 4.98 97.91
N ARG A 68 8.90 5.17 97.56
CA ARG A 68 9.82 4.07 97.26
C ARG A 68 10.54 3.56 98.51
N GLU A 69 9.82 2.86 99.39
CA GLU A 69 10.46 1.87 100.27
C GLU A 69 10.88 0.67 99.39
N ASN A 70 12.19 0.59 99.08
CA ASN A 70 12.86 -0.44 98.26
C ASN A 70 12.45 -0.53 96.78
N PRO A 71 12.98 0.38 95.93
CA PRO A 71 12.80 0.33 94.48
C PRO A 71 13.66 -0.73 93.76
N ASP A 72 14.78 -1.18 94.33
CA ASP A 72 15.76 -2.03 93.61
C ASP A 72 15.30 -3.46 93.31
N LEU A 73 14.15 -3.92 93.86
CA LEU A 73 13.70 -5.31 93.73
C LEU A 73 12.43 -5.52 92.90
N HIS A 74 11.74 -4.44 92.48
CA HIS A 74 10.48 -4.54 91.71
C HIS A 74 10.47 -3.76 90.40
N VAL A 75 11.53 -3.02 90.11
CA VAL A 75 11.65 -2.23 88.88
C VAL A 75 11.81 -3.14 87.67
N ASP A 76 12.60 -4.22 87.79
CA ASP A 76 12.79 -5.19 86.71
C ASP A 76 11.50 -5.92 86.32
N SER A 77 10.62 -6.25 87.28
CA SER A 77 9.37 -6.97 86.98
C SER A 77 8.33 -6.07 86.32
N ARG A 78 8.19 -4.80 86.74
CA ARG A 78 7.25 -3.86 86.13
C ARG A 78 7.72 -3.37 84.76
N LEU A 79 9.03 -3.11 84.64
CA LEU A 79 9.64 -2.83 83.34
C LEU A 79 9.45 -4.00 82.38
N MET A 80 9.61 -5.24 82.84
CA MET A 80 9.34 -6.40 81.98
C MET A 80 7.87 -6.51 81.59
N ASP A 81 6.91 -6.29 82.50
CA ASP A 81 5.48 -6.37 82.17
C ASP A 81 5.04 -5.29 81.17
N GLU A 82 5.64 -4.10 81.20
CA GLU A 82 5.37 -3.00 80.25
C GLU A 82 6.15 -3.12 78.94
N LEU A 83 7.38 -3.68 78.97
CA LEU A 83 8.25 -3.82 77.78
C LEU A 83 7.98 -5.12 77.00
N ASN A 84 7.44 -6.16 77.63
CA ASN A 84 7.08 -7.42 76.95
C ASN A 84 6.15 -7.23 75.72
N PRO A 85 5.04 -6.48 75.78
CA PRO A 85 4.19 -6.25 74.60
C PRO A 85 4.93 -5.49 73.49
N VAL A 86 5.81 -4.54 73.85
CA VAL A 86 6.63 -3.80 72.89
C VAL A 86 7.65 -4.73 72.22
N LEU A 87 8.27 -5.63 72.99
CA LEU A 87 9.19 -6.64 72.47
C LEU A 87 8.49 -7.63 71.53
N GLU A 88 7.27 -8.04 71.87
CA GLU A 88 6.43 -8.90 71.03
C GLU A 88 6.01 -8.19 69.73
N ASP A 89 5.59 -6.92 69.80
CA ASP A 89 5.28 -6.09 68.63
C ASP A 89 6.51 -5.87 67.73
N LEU A 90 7.69 -5.62 68.31
CA LEU A 90 8.94 -5.51 67.55
C LEU A 90 9.32 -6.82 66.86
N THR A 91 9.09 -7.96 67.52
CA THR A 91 9.32 -9.29 66.93
C THR A 91 8.36 -9.53 65.77
N ASN A 92 7.06 -9.28 65.96
CA ASN A 92 6.04 -9.39 64.91
C ASN A 92 6.32 -8.47 63.71
N LEU A 93 6.77 -7.23 63.97
CA LEU A 93 7.14 -6.29 62.91
C LEU A 93 8.37 -6.77 62.14
N GLY A 94 9.35 -7.34 62.82
CA GLY A 94 10.53 -7.96 62.18
C GLY A 94 10.16 -9.14 61.28
N GLU A 95 9.25 -10.01 61.71
CA GLU A 95 8.72 -11.11 60.90
C GLU A 95 7.95 -10.60 59.68
N GLN A 96 7.09 -9.58 59.84
CA GLN A 96 6.38 -8.93 58.74
C GLN A 96 7.34 -8.28 57.74
N GLN A 97 8.39 -7.61 58.23
CA GLN A 97 9.42 -7.01 57.38
C GLN A 97 10.12 -8.09 56.54
N GLN A 98 10.50 -9.20 57.15
CA GLN A 98 11.13 -10.32 56.44
C GLN A 98 10.20 -10.95 55.40
N GLU A 99 8.91 -11.11 55.72
CA GLU A 99 7.91 -11.61 54.78
C GLU A 99 7.77 -10.68 53.56
N VAL A 100 7.62 -9.38 53.80
CA VAL A 100 7.50 -8.38 52.73
C VAL A 100 8.75 -8.35 51.88
N GLU A 101 9.94 -8.38 52.48
CA GLU A 101 11.21 -8.42 51.76
C GLU A 101 11.34 -9.68 50.90
N GLY A 102 10.95 -10.84 51.44
CA GLY A 102 10.87 -12.10 50.68
C GLY A 102 9.93 -11.99 49.48
N ARG A 103 8.75 -11.38 49.65
CA ARG A 103 7.80 -11.14 48.55
C ARG A 103 8.36 -10.17 47.51
N VAL A 104 9.07 -9.13 47.91
CA VAL A 104 9.73 -8.18 47.00
C VAL A 104 10.78 -8.90 46.16
N LEU A 105 11.60 -9.76 46.77
CA LEU A 105 12.60 -10.55 46.04
C LEU A 105 11.94 -11.49 45.03
N MET A 106 10.88 -12.22 45.43
CA MET A 106 10.13 -13.09 44.52
C MET A 106 9.55 -12.32 43.33
N LEU A 107 8.91 -11.17 43.57
CA LEU A 107 8.36 -10.33 42.51
C LEU A 107 9.46 -9.80 41.59
N SER A 108 10.61 -9.43 42.13
CA SER A 108 11.77 -8.98 41.36
C SER A 108 12.26 -10.07 40.39
N THR A 109 12.36 -11.32 40.85
CA THR A 109 12.71 -12.46 40.00
C THR A 109 11.70 -12.67 38.88
N VAL A 110 10.40 -12.67 39.20
CA VAL A 110 9.33 -12.83 38.19
C VAL A 110 9.37 -11.71 37.15
N ILE A 111 9.62 -10.46 37.57
CA ILE A 111 9.77 -9.33 36.64
C ILE A 111 10.96 -9.55 35.71
N SER A 112 12.09 -10.05 36.22
CA SER A 112 13.27 -10.36 35.40
C SER A 112 12.94 -11.43 34.35
N GLU A 113 12.29 -12.52 34.75
CA GLU A 113 11.91 -13.62 33.86
C GLU A 113 10.93 -13.16 32.76
N ILE A 114 9.93 -12.35 33.11
CA ILE A 114 8.98 -11.77 32.14
C ILE A 114 9.70 -10.89 31.13
N ASN A 115 10.63 -10.03 31.61
CA ASN A 115 11.39 -9.16 30.72
C ASN A 115 12.28 -9.97 29.77
N GLU A 116 12.97 -11.00 30.27
CA GLU A 116 13.76 -11.91 29.43
C GLU A 116 12.89 -12.63 28.38
N SER A 117 11.70 -13.10 28.77
CA SER A 117 10.77 -13.72 27.82
C SER A 117 10.33 -12.72 26.74
N LYS A 118 10.00 -11.48 27.13
CA LYS A 118 9.62 -10.42 26.20
C LYS A 118 10.74 -10.08 25.22
N GLU A 119 11.99 -9.96 25.70
CA GLU A 119 13.15 -9.70 24.84
C GLU A 119 13.40 -10.84 23.85
N ARG A 120 13.18 -12.10 24.26
CA ARG A 120 13.23 -13.26 23.35
C ARG A 120 12.14 -13.23 22.30
N GLU A 121 10.93 -12.75 22.63
CA GLU A 121 9.80 -12.68 21.71
C GLU A 121 9.85 -11.48 20.74
N MET A 122 10.49 -10.39 21.15
CA MET A 122 10.61 -9.15 20.38
C MET A 122 11.10 -9.33 18.92
N PRO A 123 12.16 -10.11 18.62
CA PRO A 123 12.60 -10.31 17.23
C PRO A 123 11.54 -10.99 16.35
N PHE A 124 10.76 -11.92 16.91
CA PHE A 124 9.70 -12.60 16.16
C PHE A 124 8.56 -11.64 15.84
N ILE A 125 8.20 -10.75 16.78
CA ILE A 125 7.20 -9.70 16.54
C ILE A 125 7.68 -8.77 15.42
N GLN A 126 8.93 -8.32 15.46
CA GLN A 126 9.50 -7.46 14.42
C GLN A 126 9.52 -8.15 13.04
N GLU A 127 9.88 -9.44 12.99
CA GLU A 127 9.85 -10.22 11.74
C GLU A 127 8.43 -10.31 11.16
N VAL A 128 7.43 -10.58 12.00
CA VAL A 128 6.02 -10.62 11.60
C VAL A 128 5.55 -9.24 11.12
N GLU A 129 5.94 -8.16 11.80
CA GLU A 129 5.61 -6.80 11.38
C GLU A 129 6.22 -6.45 10.01
N ILE A 130 7.46 -6.85 9.76
CA ILE A 130 8.12 -6.68 8.44
C ILE A 130 7.33 -7.44 7.38
N LYS A 131 7.02 -8.72 7.61
CA LYS A 131 6.23 -9.55 6.68
C LYS A 131 4.84 -8.94 6.41
N ILE A 132 4.17 -8.41 7.44
CA ILE A 132 2.87 -7.73 7.27
C ILE A 132 3.02 -6.49 6.39
N LYS A 133 4.07 -5.68 6.59
CA LYS A 133 4.34 -4.50 5.76
C LYS A 133 4.59 -4.88 4.31
N GLU A 134 5.41 -5.90 4.06
CA GLU A 134 5.68 -6.43 2.72
C GLU A 134 4.40 -6.92 2.05
N LEU A 135 3.59 -7.75 2.72
CA LEU A 135 2.32 -8.25 2.18
C LEU A 135 1.37 -7.10 1.84
N ARG A 136 1.27 -6.06 2.68
CA ARG A 136 0.46 -4.88 2.40
C ARG A 136 0.94 -4.15 1.15
N GLN A 137 2.26 -4.03 0.95
CA GLN A 137 2.83 -3.43 -0.26
C GLN A 137 2.52 -4.30 -1.49
N THR A 138 2.68 -5.62 -1.41
CA THR A 138 2.34 -6.55 -2.51
C THR A 138 0.87 -6.47 -2.88
N ILE A 139 -0.04 -6.44 -1.90
CA ILE A 139 -1.49 -6.29 -2.14
C ILE A 139 -1.77 -4.97 -2.88
N SER A 140 -1.15 -3.87 -2.45
CA SER A 140 -1.30 -2.57 -3.11
C SER A 140 -0.81 -2.61 -4.57
N ALA A 141 0.36 -3.20 -4.82
CA ALA A 141 0.91 -3.35 -6.16
C ALA A 141 0.02 -4.22 -7.06
N LEU A 142 -0.46 -5.36 -6.56
CA LEU A 142 -1.38 -6.25 -7.28
C LEU A 142 -2.71 -5.56 -7.60
N LYS A 143 -3.26 -4.78 -6.68
CA LYS A 143 -4.48 -3.99 -6.90
C LYS A 143 -4.28 -2.99 -8.05
N ASN A 144 -3.15 -2.28 -8.08
CA ASN A 144 -2.84 -1.36 -9.16
C ASN A 144 -2.69 -2.09 -10.51
N HIS A 145 -2.01 -3.24 -10.51
CA HIS A 145 -1.87 -4.07 -11.70
C HIS A 145 -3.23 -4.57 -12.23
N GLN A 146 -4.10 -5.05 -11.33
CA GLN A 146 -5.47 -5.47 -11.65
C GLN A 146 -6.27 -4.33 -12.29
N MET A 147 -6.15 -3.10 -11.78
CA MET A 147 -6.83 -1.93 -12.35
C MET A 147 -6.30 -1.60 -13.75
N SER A 148 -4.98 -1.66 -13.95
CA SER A 148 -4.37 -1.46 -15.27
C SER A 148 -4.84 -2.51 -16.28
N LEU A 149 -4.85 -3.80 -15.89
CA LEU A 149 -5.36 -4.90 -16.72
C LEU A 149 -6.84 -4.72 -17.08
N LYS A 150 -7.67 -4.29 -16.13
CA LYS A 150 -9.09 -4.01 -16.43
C LYS A 150 -9.22 -2.87 -17.45
N ALA A 151 -8.39 -1.83 -17.36
CA ALA A 151 -8.41 -0.73 -18.32
C ALA A 151 -7.96 -1.18 -19.72
N THR A 152 -6.90 -1.98 -19.82
CA THR A 152 -6.43 -2.51 -21.12
C THR A 152 -7.42 -3.51 -21.72
N PHE A 153 -8.05 -4.35 -20.91
CA PHE A 153 -9.12 -5.25 -21.36
C PHE A 153 -10.30 -4.48 -21.96
N ARG A 154 -10.77 -3.42 -21.29
CA ARG A 154 -11.85 -2.56 -21.82
C ARG A 154 -11.47 -1.97 -23.17
N LYS A 155 -10.27 -1.39 -23.28
CA LYS A 155 -9.77 -0.85 -24.56
C LYS A 155 -9.74 -1.89 -25.67
N LYS A 156 -9.24 -3.10 -25.38
CA LYS A 156 -9.21 -4.19 -26.37
C LYS A 156 -10.60 -4.62 -26.80
N LYS A 157 -11.55 -4.70 -25.87
CA LYS A 157 -12.96 -5.02 -26.16
C LYS A 157 -13.63 -3.96 -27.04
N ASP A 158 -13.29 -2.69 -26.86
CA ASP A 158 -13.81 -1.61 -27.72
C ASP A 158 -13.24 -1.72 -29.15
N VAL A 159 -11.94 -2.01 -29.27
CA VAL A 159 -11.29 -2.26 -30.58
C VAL A 159 -11.86 -3.51 -31.27
N GLU A 160 -12.14 -4.58 -30.52
CA GLU A 160 -12.78 -5.79 -31.01
C GLU A 160 -14.14 -5.48 -31.66
N LYS A 161 -14.99 -4.71 -30.98
CA LYS A 161 -16.28 -4.28 -31.55
C LYS A 161 -16.12 -3.41 -32.79
N GLU A 162 -15.19 -2.46 -32.78
CA GLU A 162 -14.93 -1.60 -33.95
C GLU A 162 -14.45 -2.43 -35.15
N MET A 163 -13.63 -3.45 -34.91
CA MET A 163 -13.20 -4.38 -35.95
C MET A 163 -14.37 -5.22 -36.48
N ASP A 164 -15.24 -5.74 -35.62
CA ASP A 164 -16.42 -6.51 -36.04
C ASP A 164 -17.37 -5.66 -36.92
N GLU A 165 -17.56 -4.38 -36.58
CA GLU A 165 -18.33 -3.44 -37.39
C GLU A 165 -17.67 -3.21 -38.78
N LYS A 166 -16.34 -3.04 -38.82
CA LYS A 166 -15.60 -2.90 -40.08
C LYS A 166 -15.67 -4.16 -40.95
N VAL A 167 -15.55 -5.34 -40.34
CA VAL A 167 -15.67 -6.62 -41.04
C VAL A 167 -17.08 -6.76 -41.64
N SER A 168 -18.11 -6.51 -40.83
CA SER A 168 -19.51 -6.56 -41.30
C SER A 168 -19.76 -5.60 -42.46
N SER A 169 -19.22 -4.38 -42.39
CA SER A 169 -19.29 -3.39 -43.47
C SER A 169 -18.57 -3.84 -44.74
N ALA A 170 -17.36 -4.40 -44.60
CA ALA A 170 -16.58 -4.91 -45.73
C ALA A 170 -17.25 -6.12 -46.41
N GLU A 171 -17.83 -7.02 -45.62
CA GLU A 171 -18.61 -8.16 -46.13
C GLU A 171 -19.81 -7.68 -46.95
N PHE A 172 -20.55 -6.70 -46.44
CA PHE A 172 -21.68 -6.10 -47.16
C PHE A 172 -21.23 -5.49 -48.51
N ALA A 173 -20.16 -4.71 -48.51
CA ALA A 173 -19.60 -4.10 -49.72
C ALA A 173 -19.12 -5.16 -50.72
N LEU A 174 -18.52 -6.25 -50.24
CA LEU A 174 -18.07 -7.36 -51.09
C LEU A 174 -19.24 -8.09 -51.74
N VAL A 175 -20.32 -8.34 -50.99
CA VAL A 175 -21.57 -8.92 -51.53
C VAL A 175 -22.17 -8.01 -52.60
N GLN A 176 -22.24 -6.70 -52.35
CA GLN A 176 -22.72 -5.74 -53.34
C GLN A 176 -21.87 -5.76 -54.62
N SER A 177 -20.55 -5.72 -54.47
CA SER A 177 -19.61 -5.80 -55.59
C SER A 177 -19.74 -7.12 -56.37
N ALA A 178 -19.92 -8.25 -55.67
CA ALA A 178 -20.14 -9.55 -56.30
C ALA A 178 -21.46 -9.58 -57.09
N GLN A 179 -22.53 -9.00 -56.55
CA GLN A 179 -23.84 -8.89 -57.21
C GLN A 179 -23.76 -7.99 -58.47
N GLU A 180 -23.10 -6.84 -58.38
CA GLU A 180 -22.86 -5.96 -59.53
C GLU A 180 -22.02 -6.67 -60.60
N ASN A 181 -20.95 -7.35 -60.20
CA ASN A 181 -20.14 -8.17 -61.10
C ASN A 181 -20.95 -9.26 -61.79
N ALA A 182 -21.86 -9.94 -61.09
CA ALA A 182 -22.74 -10.93 -61.68
C ALA A 182 -23.70 -10.30 -62.72
N SER A 183 -24.27 -9.13 -62.42
CA SER A 183 -25.13 -8.35 -63.33
C SER A 183 -24.38 -7.87 -64.58
N LEU A 184 -23.14 -7.39 -64.43
CA LEU A 184 -22.30 -7.02 -65.56
C LEU A 184 -21.95 -8.24 -66.41
N ARG A 185 -21.56 -9.36 -65.77
CA ARG A 185 -21.31 -10.63 -66.47
C ARG A 185 -22.52 -11.09 -67.25
N SER A 186 -23.74 -10.99 -66.72
CA SER A 186 -24.95 -11.38 -67.46
C SER A 186 -25.20 -10.48 -68.68
N LYS A 187 -24.89 -9.18 -68.61
CA LYS A 187 -24.98 -8.26 -69.76
C LYS A 187 -23.94 -8.56 -70.84
N ILE A 188 -22.76 -9.02 -70.43
CA ILE A 188 -21.68 -9.42 -71.35
C ILE A 188 -22.00 -10.75 -72.05
N VAL A 189 -22.95 -11.56 -71.53
CA VAL A 189 -23.40 -12.82 -72.16
C VAL A 189 -24.31 -12.57 -73.37
N GLN A 190 -23.84 -11.79 -74.35
CA GLN A 190 -24.00 -12.27 -75.73
C GLN A 190 -22.86 -13.25 -75.94
N SER A 191 -23.14 -14.56 -75.86
CA SER A 191 -22.08 -15.58 -75.98
C SER A 191 -21.21 -15.29 -77.21
N PRO A 192 -19.88 -15.54 -77.17
CA PRO A 192 -19.01 -15.33 -78.32
C PRO A 192 -19.56 -15.96 -79.61
N ALA A 193 -20.21 -17.13 -79.51
CA ALA A 193 -20.89 -17.80 -80.62
C ALA A 193 -22.06 -16.98 -81.21
N LYS A 194 -22.84 -16.28 -80.39
CA LYS A 194 -23.94 -15.40 -80.85
C LYS A 194 -23.40 -14.16 -81.57
N LEU A 195 -22.32 -13.57 -81.05
CA LEU A 195 -21.63 -12.45 -81.71
C LEU A 195 -21.02 -12.88 -83.04
N GLN A 196 -20.35 -14.04 -83.07
CA GLN A 196 -19.79 -14.62 -84.28
C GLN A 196 -20.88 -14.89 -85.33
N LYS A 197 -22.00 -15.50 -84.92
CA LYS A 197 -23.13 -15.79 -85.80
C LYS A 197 -23.73 -14.51 -86.39
N ALA A 198 -24.00 -13.50 -85.57
CA ALA A 198 -24.53 -12.22 -86.03
C ALA A 198 -23.56 -11.49 -86.98
N LEU A 199 -22.25 -11.62 -86.75
CA LEU A 199 -21.22 -11.07 -87.64
C LEU A 199 -21.23 -11.77 -89.00
N GLU A 200 -21.26 -13.10 -89.03
CA GLU A 200 -21.31 -13.87 -90.28
C GLU A 200 -22.62 -13.64 -91.05
N GLU A 201 -23.76 -13.54 -90.35
CA GLU A 201 -25.05 -13.16 -90.97
C GLU A 201 -24.96 -11.78 -91.62
N LYS A 202 -24.39 -10.77 -90.94
CA LYS A 202 -24.21 -9.43 -91.53
C LYS A 202 -23.25 -9.43 -92.72
N LYS A 203 -22.19 -10.24 -92.70
CA LYS A 203 -21.28 -10.39 -93.85
C LYS A 203 -22.01 -11.01 -95.04
N ALA A 204 -22.83 -12.04 -94.82
CA ALA A 204 -23.62 -12.66 -95.87
C ALA A 204 -24.59 -11.65 -96.52
N VAL A 205 -25.34 -10.90 -95.72
CA VAL A 205 -26.23 -9.83 -96.21
C VAL A 205 -25.45 -8.76 -96.98
N GLN A 206 -24.26 -8.38 -96.51
CA GLN A 206 -23.41 -7.41 -97.22
C GLN A 206 -22.95 -7.93 -98.58
N ILE A 207 -22.58 -9.21 -98.68
CA ILE A 207 -22.15 -9.84 -99.94
C ILE A 207 -23.33 -9.89 -100.92
N GLU A 208 -24.51 -10.30 -100.45
CA GLU A 208 -25.73 -10.33 -101.25
C GLU A 208 -26.07 -8.93 -101.78
N ALA A 209 -26.05 -7.91 -100.91
CA ALA A 209 -26.29 -6.53 -101.31
C ALA A 209 -25.28 -6.04 -102.37
N LYS A 210 -23.99 -6.37 -102.24
CA LYS A 210 -22.96 -6.03 -103.25
C LYS A 210 -23.13 -6.78 -104.57
N ASN A 211 -23.64 -8.01 -104.53
CA ASN A 211 -23.95 -8.77 -105.74
C ASN A 211 -25.16 -8.18 -106.45
N ALA A 212 -26.24 -7.90 -105.71
CA ALA A 212 -27.43 -7.23 -106.23
C ALA A 212 -27.10 -5.85 -106.82
N GLU A 213 -26.22 -5.07 -106.17
CA GLU A 213 -25.71 -3.80 -106.70
C GLU A 213 -24.99 -4.00 -108.05
N ARG A 214 -24.11 -5.00 -108.15
CA ARG A 214 -23.42 -5.33 -109.40
C ARG A 214 -24.37 -5.75 -110.52
N GLU A 215 -25.35 -6.60 -110.20
CA GLU A 215 -26.38 -7.04 -111.16
C GLU A 215 -27.25 -5.88 -111.63
N ALA A 216 -27.70 -5.02 -110.71
CA ALA A 216 -28.44 -3.81 -111.05
C ALA A 216 -27.63 -2.87 -111.94
N MET A 217 -26.34 -2.68 -111.64
CA MET A 217 -25.43 -1.88 -112.46
C MET A 217 -25.27 -2.46 -113.87
N GLN A 218 -25.09 -3.78 -113.99
CA GLN A 218 -24.98 -4.45 -115.29
C GLN A 218 -26.27 -4.29 -116.10
N SER A 219 -27.43 -4.55 -115.48
CA SER A 219 -28.73 -4.37 -116.13
C SER A 219 -28.95 -2.91 -116.57
N PHE A 220 -28.52 -1.94 -115.76
CA PHE A 220 -28.62 -0.52 -116.11
C PHE A 220 -27.77 -0.18 -117.35
N LEU A 221 -26.54 -0.71 -117.43
CA LEU A 221 -25.67 -0.52 -118.59
C LEU A 221 -26.27 -1.16 -119.86
N GLU A 222 -26.83 -2.37 -119.76
CA GLU A 222 -27.49 -3.05 -120.88
C GLU A 222 -28.74 -2.29 -121.38
N GLN A 223 -29.57 -1.78 -120.45
CA GLN A 223 -30.70 -0.93 -120.80
C GLN A 223 -30.27 0.38 -121.45
N THR A 224 -29.21 1.01 -120.93
CA THR A 224 -28.64 2.24 -121.50
C THR A 224 -28.14 2.00 -122.92
N ALA A 225 -27.42 0.90 -123.15
CA ALA A 225 -26.95 0.52 -124.49
C ALA A 225 -28.12 0.25 -125.46
N THR A 226 -29.17 -0.41 -124.98
CA THR A 226 -30.39 -0.68 -125.77
C THR A 226 -31.09 0.62 -126.16
N LEU A 227 -31.26 1.54 -125.20
CA LEU A 227 -31.81 2.88 -125.45
C LEU A 227 -30.99 3.66 -126.47
N GLU A 228 -29.66 3.58 -126.43
CA GLU A 228 -28.81 4.21 -127.44
C GLU A 228 -29.06 3.66 -128.85
N VAL A 229 -29.22 2.34 -128.99
CA VAL A 229 -29.52 1.71 -130.29
C VAL A 229 -30.89 2.18 -130.80
N TYR A 230 -31.91 2.17 -129.96
CA TYR A 230 -33.24 2.70 -130.30
C TYR A 230 -33.18 4.18 -130.68
N ALA A 231 -32.46 5.01 -129.93
CA ALA A 231 -32.28 6.43 -130.24
C ALA A 231 -31.58 6.63 -131.60
N LYS A 232 -30.55 5.83 -131.92
CA LYS A 232 -29.87 5.82 -133.22
C LYS A 232 -30.82 5.39 -134.35
N ALA A 233 -31.62 4.35 -134.16
CA ALA A 233 -32.61 3.89 -135.14
C ALA A 233 -33.71 4.92 -135.39
N SER A 234 -34.26 5.50 -134.32
CA SER A 234 -35.25 6.59 -134.40
C SER A 234 -34.70 7.77 -135.18
N LYS A 235 -33.46 8.22 -134.91
CA LYS A 235 -32.81 9.30 -135.67
C LYS A 235 -32.70 8.96 -137.16
N LYS A 236 -32.34 7.71 -137.52
CA LYS A 236 -32.30 7.26 -138.92
C LYS A 236 -33.68 7.25 -139.58
N MET A 237 -34.70 6.72 -138.89
CA MET A 237 -36.08 6.71 -139.39
C MET A 237 -36.61 8.12 -139.61
N THR A 238 -36.40 9.04 -138.65
CA THR A 238 -36.79 10.45 -138.81
C THR A 238 -36.07 11.11 -139.99
N LYS A 239 -34.80 10.77 -140.25
CA LYS A 239 -34.07 11.25 -141.42
C LYS A 239 -34.69 10.73 -142.72
N HIS A 240 -35.02 9.45 -142.82
CA HIS A 240 -35.68 8.89 -144.01
C HIS A 240 -37.10 9.41 -144.20
N LEU A 241 -37.88 9.58 -143.13
CA LEU A 241 -39.21 10.18 -143.19
C LEU A 241 -39.16 11.60 -143.78
N LYS A 242 -38.19 12.41 -143.35
CA LYS A 242 -37.95 13.74 -143.91
C LYS A 242 -37.60 13.70 -145.40
N GLN A 243 -36.87 12.67 -145.86
CA GLN A 243 -36.51 12.49 -147.28
C GLN A 243 -37.71 12.04 -148.14
N MET A 244 -38.69 11.34 -147.56
CA MET A 244 -39.92 10.93 -148.26
C MET A 244 -40.97 12.05 -148.37
N GLN A 245 -40.84 13.12 -147.58
CA GLN A 245 -41.78 14.25 -147.53
C GLN A 245 -41.34 15.44 -148.39
N THR A 246 -40.31 15.26 -149.23
CA THR A 246 -39.77 16.19 -150.25
C THR A 246 -39.76 15.51 -151.59
#